data_AF-A0A3C1A374-F1
#
_entry.id   AF-A0A3C1A374-F1
#
_cell.length_a   1.000
_cell.length_b   1.000
_cell.length_c   1.000
_cell.angle_alpha   90.00
_cell.angle_beta   90.00
_cell.angle_gamma   90.00
#
_symmetry.space_group_name_H-M   'P 1'
#
loop_
_entity.id
_entity.type
_entity.pdbx_description
1 polymer ?
#
loop_
_entity_poly.entity_id
_entity_poly.type
_entity_poly.pdbx_seq_one_letter_code
_entity_poly.pdbx_strand_id
1 'polypeptide(L)' 'MVSKDLLEILVCPACKTKVELVKGAWLICQNDQCRRKYPIRDDIPIMLIEEGDKYIDVPVEELGAP' A
#
# COMPACT_ATOMS: atom_id res chain seq x y z
N MET A 1 -20.80 5.33 -7.21
CA MET A 1 -20.08 4.07 -6.89
C MET A 1 -18.79 4.07 -7.68
N VAL A 2 -17.63 4.10 -7.01
CA VAL A 2 -16.34 3.90 -7.69
C VAL A 2 -16.29 2.43 -8.11
N SER A 3 -16.09 2.15 -9.41
CA SER A 3 -16.18 0.79 -9.95
C SER A 3 -15.05 -0.09 -9.42
N LYS A 4 -15.34 -1.39 -9.23
CA LYS A 4 -14.36 -2.40 -8.81
C LYS A 4 -13.12 -2.41 -9.71
N ASP A 5 -13.29 -2.05 -10.98
CA ASP A 5 -12.23 -1.95 -11.98
C ASP A 5 -11.16 -0.91 -11.59
N LEU A 6 -11.53 0.19 -10.90
CA LEU A 6 -10.57 1.21 -10.47
C LEU A 6 -9.67 0.71 -9.33
N LEU A 7 -10.20 -0.16 -8.47
CA LEU A 7 -9.44 -0.81 -7.38
C LEU A 7 -8.52 -1.92 -7.92
N GLU A 8 -8.85 -2.53 -9.06
CA GLU A 8 -7.98 -3.49 -9.75
C GLU A 8 -6.78 -2.82 -10.44
N ILE A 9 -6.87 -1.51 -10.74
CA ILE A 9 -5.78 -0.74 -11.36
C ILE A 9 -4.69 -0.37 -10.34
N LEU A 10 -4.99 -0.35 -9.03
CA LEU A 10 -4.01 0.09 -8.04
C LEU A 10 -2.85 -0.90 -7.94
N VAL A 11 -1.71 -0.43 -8.42
CA VAL A 11 -0.44 -1.14 -8.43
C VAL A 11 0.60 -0.34 -7.67
N CYS A 12 1.60 -1.05 -7.14
CA CYS A 12 2.74 -0.46 -6.49
C CYS A 12 3.48 0.48 -7.48
N PRO A 13 3.77 1.74 -7.11
CA PRO A 13 4.45 2.69 -7.98
C PRO A 13 5.86 2.21 -8.38
N ALA A 14 6.54 1.46 -7.50
CA ALA A 14 7.91 1.01 -7.68
C ALA A 14 8.05 -0.23 -8.58
N CYS A 15 7.20 -1.24 -8.41
CA CYS A 15 7.35 -2.54 -9.09
C CYS A 15 6.13 -2.95 -9.96
N LYS A 16 5.09 -2.10 -10.02
CA LYS A 16 3.87 -2.31 -10.82
C LYS A 16 3.10 -3.60 -10.51
N THR A 17 3.38 -4.26 -9.39
CA THR A 17 2.61 -5.38 -8.87
C THR A 17 1.38 -4.88 -8.10
N LYS A 18 0.33 -5.69 -8.02
CA LYS A 18 -0.90 -5.39 -7.28
C LYS A 18 -0.61 -5.03 -5.81
N VAL A 19 -1.37 -4.07 -5.28
CA VAL A 19 -1.41 -3.77 -3.84
C VAL A 19 -2.72 -4.26 -3.21
N GLU A 20 -2.68 -4.59 -1.93
CA GLU A 20 -3.84 -4.99 -1.15
C GLU A 20 -4.14 -3.96 -0.06
N LEU A 21 -5.43 -3.64 0.12
CA LEU A 21 -5.88 -2.78 1.20
C LEU A 21 -5.96 -3.59 2.50
N VAL A 22 -5.15 -3.19 3.48
CA VAL A 22 -5.05 -3.84 4.78
C VAL A 22 -5.48 -2.87 5.88
N LYS A 23 -6.31 -3.37 6.81
CA LYS A 23 -6.89 -2.60 7.93
C LYS A 23 -7.61 -1.29 7.51
N GLY A 24 -7.97 -1.14 6.23
CA GLY A 24 -8.61 0.07 5.70
C GLY A 24 -7.72 1.32 5.63
N ALA A 25 -6.42 1.19 5.97
CA ALA A 25 -5.52 2.35 6.12
C ALA A 25 -4.14 2.15 5.46
N TRP A 26 -3.89 0.98 4.86
CA TRP A 26 -2.59 0.63 4.29
C TRP A 26 -2.76 -0.06 2.94
N LEU A 27 -1.90 0.26 1.98
CA LEU A 27 -1.77 -0.45 0.71
C LEU A 27 -0.45 -1.22 0.71
N ILE A 28 -0.53 -2.54 0.73
CA ILE A 28 0.63 -3.44 0.84
C ILE A 28 0.93 -4.06 -0.52
N CYS A 29 2.17 -3.90 -0.98
CA CYS A 29 2.63 -4.54 -2.21
C CYS A 29 2.70 -6.06 -2.06
N GLN A 30 2.05 -6.79 -2.97
CA GLN A 30 1.99 -8.26 -2.98
C GLN A 30 3.22 -8.93 -3.60
N ASN A 31 4.27 -8.17 -3.89
CA ASN A 31 5.54 -8.71 -4.37
C ASN A 31 6.50 -8.88 -3.18
N ASP A 32 6.86 -10.14 -2.89
CA ASP A 32 7.78 -10.51 -1.81
C ASP A 32 9.20 -9.91 -1.93
N GLN A 33 9.60 -9.48 -3.13
CA GLN A 33 10.86 -8.77 -3.33
C GLN A 33 10.74 -7.27 -3.03
N CYS A 34 9.52 -6.71 -3.09
CA CYS A 34 9.27 -5.28 -2.87
C CYS A 34 8.80 -5.00 -1.44
N ARG A 35 7.72 -5.66 -0.98
CA ARG A 35 7.15 -5.60 0.39
C ARG A 35 6.86 -4.20 0.96
N ARG A 36 6.89 -3.16 0.11
CA ARG A 36 6.55 -1.78 0.47
C ARG A 36 5.11 -1.69 0.95
N LYS A 37 4.90 -0.83 1.94
CA LYS A 37 3.59 -0.60 2.55
C LYS A 37 3.33 0.90 2.56
N TYR A 38 2.25 1.32 1.93
CA TYR A 38 1.92 2.73 1.74
C TYR A 38 0.77 3.12 2.67
N PRO A 39 0.93 4.13 3.52
CA PRO A 39 -0.14 4.60 4.39
C PRO A 39 -1.21 5.37 3.59
N ILE A 40 -2.45 5.33 4.06
CA ILE A 40 -3.54 6.20 3.62
C ILE A 40 -3.76 7.24 4.71
N ARG A 41 -3.57 8.53 4.38
CA ARG A 41 -3.78 9.65 5.30
C ARG A 41 -4.82 10.58 4.69
N ASP A 42 -5.80 11.00 5.48
CA ASP A 42 -6.91 11.86 5.03
C ASP A 42 -7.62 11.31 3.78
N ASP A 43 -7.85 10.00 3.73
CA ASP A 43 -8.39 9.26 2.57
C ASP A 43 -7.54 9.34 1.29
N ILE A 44 -6.30 9.83 1.38
CA ILE A 44 -5.34 9.93 0.27
C ILE A 44 -4.23 8.87 0.45
N PRO A 45 -4.08 7.93 -0.50
CA PRO A 45 -2.96 6.99 -0.50
C PRO A 45 -1.62 7.70 -0.76
N ILE A 46 -0.70 7.62 0.21
CA ILE A 46 0.65 8.17 0.07
C ILE A 46 1.53 7.15 -0.68
N MET A 47 1.35 7.08 -2.00
CA MET A 47 2.11 6.19 -2.90
C MET A 47 3.49 6.74 -3.28
N LEU A 48 4.22 7.31 -2.32
CA LEU A 48 5.61 7.73 -2.51
C LEU A 48 6.54 6.57 -2.18
N ILE A 49 7.54 6.32 -3.03
CA ILE A 49 8.50 5.22 -2.85
C ILE A 49 9.22 5.34 -1.51
N GLU A 50 9.68 6.54 -1.17
CA GLU A 50 10.38 6.85 0.09
C GLU A 50 9.50 6.63 1.32
N GLU A 51 8.19 6.88 1.22
CA GLU A 51 7.26 6.59 2.32
C GLU A 51 7.08 5.08 2.48
N GLY A 52 6.97 4.34 1.37
CA GLY A 52 6.85 2.89 1.38
C GLY A 52 8.09 2.16 1.92
N ASP A 53 9.28 2.72 1.71
CA ASP A 53 10.55 2.15 2.18
C ASP A 53 10.63 2.08 3.71
N LYS A 54 10.01 3.03 4.41
CA LYS A 54 9.98 3.09 5.89
C LYS A 54 9.31 1.88 6.54
N TYR A 55 8.46 1.17 5.80
CA TYR A 55 7.62 0.10 6.32
C TYR A 55 7.93 -1.27 5.72
N ILE A 56 8.99 -1.42 4.92
CA ILE A 56 9.34 -2.70 4.27
C ILE A 56 9.49 -3.83 5.30
N ASP A 57 10.25 -3.57 6.36
CA ASP A 57 10.57 -4.57 7.40
C ASP A 57 9.61 -4.55 8.60
N VAL A 58 8.62 -3.64 8.59
CA VAL A 58 7.58 -3.60 9.64
C VAL A 58 6.57 -4.72 9.39
N PRO A 59 6.33 -5.62 10.36
CA PRO A 59 5.28 -6.63 10.26
C PRO A 59 3.90 -6.01 10.08
N VAL A 60 3.01 -6.68 9.35
CA VAL A 60 1.67 -6.14 9.02
C VAL A 60 0.82 -5.96 10.30
N GLU A 61 1.06 -6.81 11.28
CA GLU A 61 0.43 -6.81 12.58
C GLU A 61 0.77 -5.54 13.36
N GLU A 62 2.01 -5.05 13.22
CA GLU A 62 2.58 -3.88 13.89
C GLU A 62 2.28 -2.55 13.18
N LEU A 63 1.70 -2.60 11.97
CA LEU A 63 1.21 -1.39 11.31
C LEU A 63 0.08 -0.77 12.14
N GLY A 64 0.40 0.38 12.75
CA GLY A 64 -0.53 1.21 13.50
C GLY A 64 -1.46 2.03 12.60
N ALA A 65 -2.15 2.99 13.22
CA ALA A 65 -2.79 4.06 12.47
C ALA A 65 -1.70 4.94 11.84
N PRO A 66 -1.76 5.19 10.51
CA PRO A 66 -0.75 5.97 9.79
C PRO A 66 -0.73 7.47 10.09
#